data_AF-A0A9E7BG30-F1
#
_entry.id   AF-A0A9E7BG30-F1
#
_cell.length_a   1.000
_cell.length_b   1.000
_cell.length_c   1.000
_cell.angle_alpha   90.00
_cell.angle_beta   90.00
_cell.angle_gamma   90.00
#
_symmetry.space_group_name_H-M   'P 1'
#
loop_
_entity.id
_entity.type
_entity.pdbx_description
1 polymer ?
#
loop_
_entity_poly.entity_id
_entity_poly.type
_entity_poly.pdbx_seq_one_letter_code
_entity_poly.pdbx_strand_id
1 'polypeptide(L)'
;MSVVVIGVFDGVHKGHQAVLNRAKAIAGDEKIVALTFDPHPVSIFAPDRAPTLLTILTDRIELLKIHNADQVAVMKFTPEFAAMSPEDF
;
A
#
# COMPACT_ATOMS: atom_id res chain seq x y z
N MET A 1 -5.77 -15.54 -10.55
CA MET A 1 -5.35 -15.43 -9.14
C MET A 1 -4.67 -14.07 -8.98
N SER A 2 -4.12 -13.70 -7.82
CA SER A 2 -3.30 -12.48 -7.70
C SER A 2 -2.24 -12.64 -6.62
N VAL A 3 -1.16 -11.86 -6.75
CA VAL A 3 -0.17 -11.65 -5.67
C VAL A 3 -0.42 -10.27 -5.09
N VAL A 4 -0.70 -10.21 -3.80
CA VAL A 4 -1.00 -8.95 -3.11
C VAL A 4 0.19 -8.54 -2.25
N VAL A 5 0.61 -7.28 -2.37
CA VAL A 5 1.53 -6.64 -1.42
C VAL A 5 0.78 -5.54 -0.68
N ILE A 6 0.88 -5.54 0.64
CA ILE A 6 0.09 -4.67 1.52
C ILE A 6 1.05 -3.72 2.24
N GLY A 7 0.76 -2.42 2.21
CA GLY A 7 1.58 -1.43 2.90
C GLY A 7 1.17 0.02 2.67
N VAL A 8 1.65 0.91 3.53
CA VAL A 8 1.44 2.36 3.36
C VAL A 8 2.16 2.88 2.12
N PHE A 9 3.32 2.31 1.79
CA PHE A 9 4.10 2.61 0.58
C PHE A 9 4.42 4.10 0.34
N ASP A 10 4.36 4.95 1.36
CA ASP A 10 4.69 6.36 1.19
C ASP A 10 6.15 6.54 0.72
N GLY A 11 6.33 7.34 -0.34
CA GLY A 11 7.60 7.54 -1.01
C GLY A 11 8.14 6.36 -1.83
N VAL A 12 7.50 5.17 -1.79
CA VAL A 12 7.89 3.95 -2.54
C VAL A 12 9.42 3.73 -2.54
N HIS A 13 10.05 3.89 -1.38
CA HIS A 13 11.50 3.82 -1.22
C HIS A 13 12.07 2.43 -1.55
N LYS A 14 13.40 2.29 -1.59
CA LYS A 14 14.09 1.03 -1.95
C LYS A 14 13.60 -0.22 -1.21
N GLY A 15 13.21 -0.10 0.07
CA GLY A 15 12.58 -1.20 0.81
C GLY A 15 11.25 -1.68 0.19
N HIS A 16 10.34 -0.76 -0.15
CA HIS A 16 9.08 -1.07 -0.84
C HIS A 16 9.33 -1.67 -2.23
N GLN A 17 10.30 -1.12 -2.96
CA GLN A 17 10.69 -1.65 -4.27
C GLN A 17 11.20 -3.09 -4.17
N ALA A 18 11.94 -3.44 -3.10
CA ALA A 18 12.38 -4.82 -2.87
C ALA A 18 11.19 -5.77 -2.64
N VAL A 19 10.16 -5.35 -1.91
CA VAL A 19 8.92 -6.14 -1.71
C VAL A 19 8.19 -6.35 -3.04
N LEU A 20 8.06 -5.31 -3.87
CA LEU A 20 7.44 -5.42 -5.19
C LEU A 20 8.25 -6.29 -6.15
N ASN A 21 9.58 -6.18 -6.14
CA ASN A 21 10.46 -7.05 -6.92
C ASN A 21 10.32 -8.52 -6.49
N ARG A 22 10.16 -8.77 -5.17
CA ARG A 22 9.87 -10.11 -4.68
C ARG A 22 8.51 -10.60 -5.16
N ALA A 23 7.48 -9.75 -5.13
CA ALA A 23 6.16 -10.07 -5.68
C ALA A 23 6.26 -10.44 -7.18
N LYS A 24 7.04 -9.68 -7.95
CA LYS A 24 7.28 -9.98 -9.37
C LYS A 24 7.95 -11.33 -9.60
N ALA A 25 8.88 -11.71 -8.72
CA ALA A 25 9.54 -13.01 -8.81
C ALA A 25 8.61 -14.20 -8.48
N ILE A 26 7.55 -14.00 -7.69
CA ILE A 26 6.60 -15.07 -7.31
C ILE A 26 5.33 -15.10 -8.15
N ALA A 27 4.96 -13.99 -8.80
CA ALA A 27 3.67 -13.85 -9.47
C ALA A 27 3.51 -14.71 -10.72
N GLY A 28 4.60 -15.04 -11.43
CA GLY A 28 4.49 -15.69 -12.73
C GLY A 28 3.65 -14.85 -13.68
N ASP A 29 2.53 -15.40 -14.17
CA ASP A 29 1.56 -14.74 -15.03
C ASP A 29 0.42 -14.03 -14.26
N GLU A 30 0.38 -14.16 -12.93
CA GLU A 30 -0.65 -13.55 -12.09
C GLU A 30 -0.43 -12.05 -11.91
N LYS A 31 -1.52 -11.32 -11.68
CA LYS A 31 -1.48 -9.87 -11.46
C LYS A 31 -0.94 -9.52 -10.08
N ILE A 32 -0.08 -8.50 -10.02
CA ILE A 32 0.44 -7.93 -8.77
C ILE A 32 -0.44 -6.75 -8.37
N VAL A 33 -1.06 -6.85 -7.19
CA VAL A 33 -1.88 -5.78 -6.63
C VAL A 33 -1.16 -5.19 -5.43
N ALA A 34 -0.87 -3.89 -5.49
CA ALA A 34 -0.42 -3.13 -4.33
C ALA A 34 -1.64 -2.57 -3.59
N LEU A 35 -1.93 -3.10 -2.41
CA LEU A 35 -2.95 -2.56 -1.51
C LEU A 35 -2.30 -1.50 -0.62
N THR A 36 -2.79 -0.27 -0.72
CA THR A 36 -2.33 0.87 0.08
C THR A 36 -3.50 1.57 0.76
N PHE A 37 -3.19 2.54 1.62
CA PHE A 37 -4.14 3.17 2.52
C PHE A 37 -4.16 4.68 2.33
N ASP A 38 -5.37 5.24 2.27
CA ASP A 38 -5.59 6.68 2.29
C ASP A 38 -6.86 7.01 3.12
N PRO A 39 -6.82 7.95 4.08
CA PRO A 39 -5.64 8.69 4.53
C PRO A 39 -4.61 7.78 5.23
N HIS A 40 -3.43 8.32 5.55
CA HIS A 40 -2.37 7.58 6.22
C HIS A 40 -2.87 6.98 7.56
N PRO A 41 -2.67 5.69 7.89
CA PRO A 41 -3.27 5.07 9.09
C PRO A 41 -3.00 5.84 10.39
N VAL A 42 -1.79 6.36 10.57
CA VAL A 42 -1.44 7.19 11.76
C VAL A 42 -2.30 8.45 11.87
N SER A 43 -2.77 9.06 10.78
CA SER A 43 -3.67 10.21 10.87
C SER A 43 -5.05 9.86 11.42
N ILE A 44 -5.41 8.57 11.47
CA ILE A 44 -6.65 8.09 12.08
C ILE A 44 -6.42 7.75 13.56
N PHE A 45 -5.34 7.02 13.88
CA PHE A 45 -5.06 6.59 15.26
C PHE A 45 -4.46 7.67 16.16
N ALA A 46 -3.61 8.52 15.59
CA ALA A 46 -2.87 9.55 16.30
C ALA A 46 -2.70 10.79 15.41
N PRO A 47 -3.77 11.57 15.20
CA PRO A 47 -3.76 12.75 14.31
C PRO A 47 -2.61 13.71 14.60
N ASP A 48 -2.29 13.96 15.88
CA ASP A 48 -1.19 14.85 16.31
C ASP A 48 0.22 14.32 15.97
N ARG A 49 0.31 13.06 15.53
CA ARG A 49 1.55 12.38 15.14
C ARG A 49 1.55 11.97 13.67
N ALA A 50 0.59 12.45 12.89
CA ALA A 50 0.52 12.15 11.47
C ALA A 50 1.84 12.59 10.79
N PRO A 51 2.51 11.70 10.03
CA PRO A 51 3.73 12.06 9.35
C PRO A 51 3.45 13.05 8.22
N THR A 52 4.44 13.88 7.90
CA THR A 52 4.46 14.56 6.61
C THR A 52 4.63 13.52 5.51
N LEU A 53 3.70 13.51 4.56
CA LEU A 53 3.75 12.57 3.44
C LEU A 53 4.93 12.88 2.52
N LEU A 54 5.69 11.86 2.14
CA LEU A 54 6.78 11.97 1.18
C LEU A 54 6.26 12.16 -0.25
N THR A 55 5.06 11.64 -0.53
CA THR A 55 4.40 11.71 -1.84
C THR A 55 2.90 11.94 -1.68
N ILE A 56 2.28 12.62 -2.64
CA ILE A 56 0.82 12.63 -2.75
C ILE A 56 0.31 11.28 -3.27
N LEU A 57 -0.97 10.97 -3.02
CA LEU A 57 -1.54 9.66 -3.36
C LEU A 57 -1.37 9.30 -4.85
N THR A 58 -1.56 10.26 -5.76
CA THR A 58 -1.43 10.04 -7.21
C THR A 58 0.00 9.63 -7.58
N ASP A 59 1.00 10.30 -7.02
CA ASP A 59 2.40 9.98 -7.29
C ASP A 59 2.78 8.62 -6.70
N ARG A 60 2.27 8.30 -5.50
CA ARG A 60 2.45 6.98 -4.89
C ARG A 60 1.86 5.87 -5.75
N ILE A 61 0.67 6.07 -6.33
CA ILE A 61 0.04 5.11 -7.26
C ILE A 61 0.93 4.89 -8.49
N GLU A 62 1.42 5.97 -9.10
CA GLU A 62 2.25 5.87 -10.29
C GLU A 62 3.61 5.23 -9.99
N LEU A 63 4.24 5.57 -8.87
CA LEU A 63 5.48 4.93 -8.41
C LEU A 63 5.29 3.43 -8.16
N LEU A 64 4.18 3.02 -7.53
CA LEU A 64 3.88 1.59 -7.33
C LEU A 64 3.77 0.84 -8.66
N LYS A 65 3.10 1.44 -9.66
CA LYS A 65 2.97 0.85 -11.01
C LYS A 65 4.31 0.75 -11.73
N ILE A 66 5.12 1.80 -11.70
CA ILE A 66 6.48 1.82 -12.26
C ILE A 66 7.34 0.72 -11.64
N HIS A 67 7.13 0.43 -10.35
CA HIS A 67 7.85 -0.59 -9.60
C HIS A 67 7.15 -1.95 -9.56
N ASN A 68 6.50 -2.37 -10.65
CA ASN A 68 5.93 -3.70 -10.91
C ASN A 68 4.50 -3.98 -10.39
N ALA A 69 3.81 -3.05 -9.75
CA ALA A 69 2.38 -3.26 -9.49
C ALA A 69 1.59 -3.19 -10.80
N ASP A 70 0.79 -4.21 -11.13
CA ASP A 70 -0.15 -4.13 -12.26
C ASP A 70 -1.35 -3.25 -11.90
N GLN A 71 -1.76 -3.28 -10.62
CA GLN A 71 -2.88 -2.53 -10.08
C GLN A 71 -2.55 -2.00 -8.69
N VAL A 72 -3.18 -0.87 -8.34
CA VAL A 72 -3.10 -0.30 -7.00
C VAL A 72 -4.51 -0.21 -6.44
N ALA A 73 -4.76 -0.93 -5.35
CA ALA A 73 -6.00 -0.85 -4.59
C ALA A 73 -5.80 0.15 -3.44
N VAL A 74 -6.54 1.25 -3.46
CA VAL A 74 -6.50 2.24 -2.38
C VAL A 74 -7.67 1.97 -1.44
N MET A 75 -7.35 1.51 -0.26
CA MET A 75 -8.33 1.25 0.80
C MET A 75 -8.50 2.51 1.63
N LYS A 76 -9.76 2.92 1.82
CA LYS A 76 -10.09 4.02 2.71
C LYS A 76 -9.82 3.60 4.14
N PHE A 77 -8.83 4.20 4.80
CA PHE A 77 -8.52 3.86 6.19
C PHE A 77 -9.44 4.66 7.12
N THR A 78 -10.31 3.97 7.83
CA THR A 78 -11.28 4.58 8.77
C THR A 78 -11.16 3.95 10.16
N PRO A 79 -11.71 4.59 11.21
CA PRO A 79 -11.77 3.97 12.54
C PRO A 79 -12.46 2.61 12.56
N GLU A 80 -13.49 2.41 11.72
CA GLU A 80 -14.21 1.14 11.62
C GLU A 80 -13.33 0.06 11.00
N PHE A 81 -12.61 0.40 9.93
CA PHE A 81 -11.64 -0.51 9.31
C PHE A 81 -10.52 -0.87 10.28
N ALA A 82 -10.00 0.11 11.01
CA ALA A 82 -8.99 -0.06 12.04
C ALA A 82 -9.42 -0.97 13.21
N ALA A 83 -10.72 -1.10 13.43
CA ALA A 83 -11.31 -1.92 14.49
C ALA A 83 -11.65 -3.35 14.05
N MET A 84 -11.43 -3.71 12.78
CA MET A 84 -11.64 -5.07 12.29
C MET A 84 -10.73 -6.06 13.00
N SER A 85 -11.26 -7.26 13.28
CA SER A 85 -10.44 -8.35 13.78
C SER A 85 -9.45 -8.82 12.70
N PRO A 86 -8.30 -9.41 13.07
CA PRO A 86 -7.40 -10.02 12.10
C PRO A 86 -8.05 -11.09 11.23
N GLU A 87 -9.07 -11.78 11.73
CA GLU A 87 -9.80 -12.80 10.99
C GLU A 87 -10.79 -12.21 9.97
N ASP A 88 -11.33 -11.03 10.25
CA ASP A 88 -12.25 -10.33 9.34
C ASP A 88 -11.52 -9.52 8.26
N PHE A 89 -10.24 -9.21 8.47
CA PHE A 89 -9.37 -8.52 7.50
C PHE A 89 -8.73 -9.50 6.50
#